data_AF-A0A0L1KW35-F1
#
_entry.id   AF-A0A0L1KW35-F1
#
_cell.length_a   1.000
_cell.length_b   1.000
_cell.length_c   1.000
_cell.angle_alpha   90.00
_cell.angle_beta   90.00
_cell.angle_gamma   90.00
#
_symmetry.space_group_name_H-M   'P 1'
#
loop_
_entity.id
_entity.type
_entity.pdbx_description
1 polymer ?
#
loop_
_entity_poly.entity_id
_entity_poly.type
_entity_poly.pdbx_seq_one_letter_code
_entity_poly.pdbx_strand_id
1 'polypeptide(L)'
;MPRVHFGHGSTGRVGSEFQSQALRRKCSQNPTRRYDNHRLRHPLPGYRMWRGNHSKYLYQSYQSANYGEGEAQKEYHQYFAHAKDPIDSCKANEMEYLMIARGIPRVLPLPKPQIPDGSVPKWHWKSWHMPYNSVDIWRRELEYPEHIPSHLGEKYSRPLCVLSPKIKYNQLQGRFLKELRITVCPFVFGYGNTLQKLATDFYKVCTSCKNLIDKKQIQLMYSLEQSLPIIEITWVDDTIYRPPLLEGSSAYDILQFVMEESFLVQDRLQAQSIKLPEGEYPDLGSWNSILEYKLSKKAKLEISQEEAEKADAAKQKKPRG
;
A
#
# COMPACT_ATOMS: atom_id res chain seq x y z
N MET A 1 -39.05 -35.95 9.92
CA MET A 1 -39.34 -34.72 9.16
C MET A 1 -38.40 -34.65 7.96
N PRO A 2 -38.89 -34.57 6.71
CA PRO A 2 -38.02 -34.43 5.54
C PRO A 2 -37.35 -33.04 5.53
N ARG A 3 -36.05 -32.97 5.23
CA ARG A 3 -35.33 -31.70 5.08
C ARG A 3 -35.77 -31.01 3.78
N VAL A 4 -36.25 -29.77 3.90
CA VAL A 4 -36.63 -28.94 2.75
C VAL A 4 -35.44 -28.04 2.38
N HIS A 5 -35.06 -28.07 1.11
CA HIS A 5 -34.00 -27.24 0.55
C HIS A 5 -34.57 -26.27 -0.49
N PHE A 6 -33.87 -25.17 -0.73
CA PHE A 6 -34.21 -24.27 -1.83
C PHE A 6 -34.07 -24.99 -3.18
N GLY A 7 -35.14 -24.97 -3.96
CA GLY A 7 -35.20 -25.47 -5.33
C GLY A 7 -36.01 -24.54 -6.22
N HIS A 8 -36.08 -24.88 -7.52
CA HIS A 8 -36.77 -24.07 -8.53
C HIS A 8 -38.23 -23.76 -8.16
N GLY A 9 -38.93 -24.76 -7.59
CA GLY A 9 -40.32 -24.60 -7.14
C GLY A 9 -40.48 -23.72 -5.90
N SER A 10 -39.45 -23.60 -5.05
CA SER A 10 -39.52 -22.72 -3.87
C SER A 10 -39.17 -21.26 -4.20
N THR A 11 -38.25 -21.01 -5.14
CA THR A 11 -37.89 -19.63 -5.56
C THR A 11 -38.98 -18.98 -6.40
N GLY A 12 -39.70 -19.77 -7.21
CA GLY A 12 -40.88 -19.31 -7.95
C GLY A 12 -42.01 -18.86 -7.02
N ARG A 13 -42.16 -19.51 -5.85
CA ARG A 13 -43.10 -19.07 -4.80
C ARG A 13 -42.70 -17.76 -4.11
N VAL A 14 -41.42 -17.39 -4.15
CA VAL A 14 -40.88 -16.13 -3.61
C VAL A 14 -40.90 -15.01 -4.68
N GLY A 15 -41.45 -15.28 -5.86
CA GLY A 15 -41.58 -14.29 -6.94
C GLY A 15 -40.33 -14.11 -7.80
N SER A 16 -39.36 -15.03 -7.69
CA SER A 16 -38.17 -15.05 -8.54
C SER A 16 -38.19 -16.27 -9.48
N GLU A 17 -38.26 -16.01 -10.77
CA GLU A 17 -38.13 -17.04 -11.81
C GLU A 17 -36.70 -17.09 -12.34
N PHE A 18 -36.16 -18.29 -12.51
CA PHE A 18 -34.86 -18.46 -13.12
C PHE A 18 -34.95 -18.25 -14.64
N GLN A 19 -33.87 -17.76 -15.23
CA GLN A 19 -33.79 -17.64 -16.68
C GLN A 19 -33.80 -19.02 -17.35
N SER A 20 -34.69 -19.20 -18.32
CA SER A 20 -34.71 -20.40 -19.16
C SER A 20 -33.35 -20.60 -19.84
N GLN A 21 -32.78 -21.79 -19.70
CA GLN A 21 -31.49 -22.15 -20.28
C GLN A 21 -31.62 -22.80 -21.66
N ALA A 22 -32.56 -23.75 -21.81
CA ALA A 22 -32.75 -24.50 -23.05
C ALA A 22 -33.78 -23.87 -24.00
N LEU A 23 -34.98 -23.61 -23.50
CA LEU A 23 -36.09 -23.07 -24.30
C LEU A 23 -36.24 -21.58 -24.06
N ARG A 24 -35.67 -20.77 -24.95
CA ARG A 24 -35.83 -19.31 -24.93
C ARG A 24 -35.73 -18.71 -26.33
N ARG A 25 -36.46 -17.62 -26.56
CA ARG A 25 -36.37 -16.82 -27.80
C ARG A 25 -35.17 -15.86 -27.80
N LYS A 26 -34.56 -15.59 -26.65
CA LYS A 26 -33.37 -14.74 -26.52
C LYS A 26 -32.12 -15.47 -27.05
N CYS A 27 -31.18 -14.72 -27.64
CA CYS A 27 -29.93 -15.28 -28.16
C CYS A 27 -29.21 -16.14 -27.10
N SER A 28 -28.83 -17.36 -27.47
CA SER A 28 -27.94 -18.20 -26.65
C SER A 28 -26.52 -17.67 -26.77
N GLN A 29 -25.84 -17.43 -25.64
CA GLN A 29 -24.46 -16.91 -25.62
C GLN A 29 -23.45 -18.01 -25.99
N ASN A 30 -23.55 -18.51 -27.23
CA ASN A 30 -22.65 -19.51 -27.79
C ASN A 30 -22.00 -18.97 -29.08
N PRO A 31 -21.13 -17.93 -28.96
CA PRO A 31 -20.50 -17.28 -30.11
C PRO A 31 -19.59 -18.22 -30.91
N THR A 32 -19.17 -19.34 -30.32
CA THR A 32 -18.33 -20.34 -30.98
C THR A 32 -19.10 -21.21 -31.98
N ARG A 33 -20.44 -21.24 -31.96
CA ARG A 33 -21.28 -22.12 -32.82
C ARG A 33 -21.09 -21.85 -34.32
N ARG A 34 -20.86 -20.58 -34.71
CA ARG A 34 -20.87 -20.13 -36.11
C ARG A 34 -19.49 -19.92 -36.75
N TYR A 35 -18.45 -19.69 -35.96
CA TYR A 35 -17.18 -19.12 -36.44
C TYR A 35 -16.05 -20.13 -36.64
N ASP A 36 -16.31 -21.44 -36.48
CA ASP A 36 -15.23 -22.40 -36.37
C ASP A 36 -15.54 -23.79 -36.93
N ASN A 37 -14.83 -24.20 -37.98
CA ASN A 37 -14.97 -25.52 -38.62
C ASN A 37 -14.06 -26.59 -37.97
N HIS A 38 -13.44 -26.31 -36.82
CA HIS A 38 -12.56 -27.25 -36.13
C HIS A 38 -13.32 -28.25 -35.24
N ARG A 39 -12.87 -29.50 -35.27
CA ARG A 39 -13.56 -30.68 -34.69
C ARG A 39 -13.48 -30.77 -33.16
N LEU A 40 -12.52 -30.11 -32.51
CA LEU A 40 -12.36 -30.14 -31.05
C LEU A 40 -12.65 -28.76 -30.45
N ARG A 41 -13.65 -28.69 -29.57
CA ARG A 41 -14.02 -27.49 -28.80
C ARG A 41 -14.10 -27.84 -27.34
N HIS A 42 -13.46 -27.04 -26.50
CA HIS A 42 -13.51 -27.21 -25.06
C HIS A 42 -14.78 -26.56 -24.49
N PRO A 43 -15.35 -27.11 -23.41
CA PRO A 43 -16.57 -26.60 -22.80
C PRO A 43 -16.39 -25.24 -22.09
N LEU A 44 -15.15 -24.79 -21.88
CA LEU A 44 -14.84 -23.49 -21.29
C LEU A 44 -15.41 -22.37 -22.17
N PRO A 45 -16.39 -21.56 -21.72
CA PRO A 45 -16.96 -20.51 -22.54
C PRO A 45 -15.95 -19.37 -22.74
N GLY A 46 -15.97 -18.75 -23.92
CA GLY A 46 -15.25 -17.49 -24.15
C GLY A 46 -13.73 -17.57 -24.28
N TYR A 47 -13.09 -18.73 -24.08
CA TYR A 47 -11.62 -18.90 -23.98
C TYR A 47 -10.79 -18.36 -25.16
N ARG A 48 -11.42 -18.13 -26.31
CA ARG A 48 -10.77 -17.65 -27.55
C ARG A 48 -11.37 -16.35 -28.09
N MET A 49 -12.29 -15.72 -27.36
CA MET A 49 -12.98 -14.51 -27.85
C MET A 49 -12.02 -13.36 -28.07
N TRP A 50 -11.06 -13.17 -27.15
CA TRP A 50 -10.01 -12.15 -27.24
C TRP A 50 -9.06 -12.34 -28.42
N ARG A 51 -8.95 -13.57 -28.93
CA ARG A 51 -8.21 -13.89 -30.15
C ARG A 51 -9.04 -13.66 -31.43
N GLY A 52 -10.10 -12.87 -31.38
CA GLY A 52 -11.02 -12.68 -32.52
C GLY A 52 -11.95 -13.87 -32.78
N ASN A 53 -12.27 -14.65 -31.74
CA ASN A 53 -13.16 -15.82 -31.80
C ASN A 53 -12.69 -16.93 -32.76
N HIS A 54 -11.38 -17.17 -32.86
CA HIS A 54 -10.79 -18.27 -33.64
C HIS A 54 -9.74 -19.06 -32.87
N SER A 55 -9.44 -20.28 -33.33
CA SER A 55 -8.33 -21.12 -32.80
C SER A 55 -7.19 -21.32 -33.80
N LYS A 56 -7.10 -20.49 -34.84
CA LYS A 56 -6.04 -20.54 -35.86
C LYS A 56 -4.72 -19.99 -35.33
N TYR A 57 -3.62 -20.24 -36.05
CA TYR A 57 -2.27 -19.70 -35.81
C TYR A 57 -1.64 -20.00 -34.43
N LEU A 58 -2.12 -21.03 -33.74
CA LEU A 58 -1.61 -21.44 -32.43
C LEU A 58 -0.13 -21.91 -32.43
N TYR A 59 0.40 -22.27 -33.60
CA TYR A 59 1.78 -22.72 -33.78
C TYR A 59 2.82 -21.61 -33.63
N GLN A 60 2.42 -20.34 -33.66
CA GLN A 60 3.33 -19.21 -33.55
C GLN A 60 3.89 -19.11 -32.12
N SER A 61 5.22 -19.18 -31.98
CA SER A 61 5.93 -19.04 -30.71
C SER A 61 6.30 -17.58 -30.41
N TYR A 62 6.70 -16.81 -31.44
CA TYR A 62 7.13 -15.42 -31.32
C TYR A 62 6.05 -14.42 -31.65
N GLN A 63 5.85 -13.40 -30.80
CA GLN A 63 4.89 -12.30 -31.03
C GLN A 63 5.46 -10.98 -30.53
N SER A 64 4.96 -9.88 -31.09
CA SER A 64 5.21 -8.54 -30.54
C SER A 64 4.76 -8.49 -29.09
N ALA A 65 5.68 -8.14 -28.19
CA ALA A 65 5.46 -8.18 -26.75
C ALA A 65 5.89 -6.87 -26.10
N ASN A 66 5.18 -6.47 -25.04
CA ASN A 66 5.65 -5.41 -24.16
C ASN A 66 6.62 -6.01 -23.11
N TYR A 67 7.30 -5.15 -22.34
CA TYR A 67 8.09 -5.61 -21.20
C TYR A 67 7.23 -6.45 -20.26
N GLY A 68 7.78 -7.60 -19.83
CA GLY A 68 7.09 -8.57 -18.98
C GLY A 68 6.30 -9.65 -19.73
N GLU A 69 6.28 -9.61 -21.06
CA GLU A 69 5.55 -10.56 -21.90
C GLU A 69 6.48 -11.28 -22.90
N GLY A 70 6.09 -12.48 -23.33
CA GLY A 70 6.72 -13.21 -24.43
C GLY A 70 8.25 -13.29 -24.35
N GLU A 71 8.92 -12.73 -25.36
CA GLU A 71 10.38 -12.75 -25.43
C GLU A 71 11.08 -11.68 -24.59
N ALA A 72 10.34 -10.72 -24.02
CA ALA A 72 10.91 -9.70 -23.13
C ALA A 72 11.50 -10.31 -21.84
N GLN A 73 11.26 -11.59 -21.56
CA GLN A 73 11.96 -12.34 -20.50
C GLN A 73 13.48 -12.42 -20.71
N LYS A 74 13.96 -12.30 -21.96
CA LYS A 74 15.40 -12.31 -22.30
C LYS A 74 16.06 -10.96 -22.03
N GLU A 75 15.26 -9.91 -21.90
CA GLU A 75 15.70 -8.55 -21.63
C GLU A 75 15.59 -8.23 -20.15
N TYR A 76 16.53 -7.46 -19.62
CA TYR A 76 16.46 -7.03 -18.23
C TYR A 76 15.54 -5.81 -18.10
N HIS A 77 14.50 -5.95 -17.30
CA HIS A 77 13.65 -4.85 -16.88
C HIS A 77 13.49 -4.87 -15.35
N GLN A 78 13.89 -3.79 -14.67
CA GLN A 78 14.00 -3.73 -13.20
C GLN A 78 12.74 -4.22 -12.48
N TYR A 79 11.55 -3.83 -12.96
CA TYR A 79 10.28 -4.27 -12.37
C TYR A 79 10.03 -5.78 -12.52
N PHE A 80 10.17 -6.32 -13.74
CA PHE A 80 9.83 -7.72 -14.01
C PHE A 80 10.88 -8.69 -13.49
N ALA A 81 12.14 -8.27 -13.39
CA ALA A 81 13.24 -9.09 -12.88
C ALA A 81 13.02 -9.59 -11.44
N HIS A 82 12.26 -8.87 -10.60
CA HIS A 82 11.95 -9.29 -9.23
C HIS A 82 10.49 -9.70 -9.01
N ALA A 83 9.60 -9.36 -9.95
CA ALA A 83 8.16 -9.61 -9.82
C ALA A 83 7.66 -10.80 -10.67
N LYS A 84 8.50 -11.33 -11.57
CA LYS A 84 8.10 -12.38 -12.50
C LYS A 84 9.20 -13.43 -12.70
N ASP A 85 8.82 -14.70 -12.68
CA ASP A 85 9.70 -15.80 -13.11
C ASP A 85 9.84 -15.77 -14.64
N PRO A 86 11.06 -15.81 -15.22
CA PRO A 86 11.26 -15.88 -16.66
C PRO A 86 10.42 -16.98 -17.33
N ILE A 87 10.23 -18.13 -16.68
CA ILE A 87 9.49 -19.27 -17.25
C ILE A 87 7.98 -18.96 -17.39
N ASP A 88 7.46 -18.02 -16.60
CA ASP A 88 6.04 -17.61 -16.61
C ASP A 88 5.72 -16.54 -17.68
N SER A 89 6.62 -16.33 -18.65
CA SER A 89 6.38 -15.41 -19.75
C SER A 89 5.41 -16.00 -20.79
N CYS A 90 4.15 -15.56 -20.74
CA CYS A 90 3.12 -15.91 -21.74
C CYS A 90 3.17 -15.00 -22.97
N LYS A 91 2.47 -15.41 -24.04
CA LYS A 91 2.24 -14.58 -25.23
C LYS A 91 1.51 -13.28 -24.89
N ALA A 92 2.01 -12.17 -25.41
CA ALA A 92 1.49 -10.81 -25.19
C ALA A 92 0.08 -10.59 -25.74
N ASN A 93 -0.08 -10.72 -27.07
CA ASN A 93 -1.32 -10.41 -27.78
C ASN A 93 -2.30 -11.59 -27.87
N GLU A 94 -1.93 -12.72 -27.28
CA GLU A 94 -2.75 -13.94 -27.25
C GLU A 94 -2.74 -14.55 -25.85
N MET A 95 -3.37 -13.86 -24.89
CA MET A 95 -3.50 -14.38 -23.52
C MET A 95 -4.04 -15.82 -23.54
N GLU A 96 -3.27 -16.71 -22.92
CA GLU A 96 -3.52 -18.15 -22.96
C GLU A 96 -4.54 -18.56 -21.88
N TYR A 97 -5.81 -18.17 -22.07
CA TYR A 97 -6.90 -18.55 -21.16
C TYR A 97 -7.11 -20.06 -21.03
N LEU A 98 -6.70 -20.83 -22.06
CA LEU A 98 -6.74 -22.28 -22.07
C LEU A 98 -5.49 -22.80 -22.77
N MET A 99 -4.62 -23.45 -22.02
CA MET A 99 -3.45 -24.17 -22.53
C MET A 99 -3.67 -25.68 -22.40
N ILE A 100 -3.38 -26.43 -23.46
CA ILE A 100 -3.45 -27.90 -23.47
C ILE A 100 -2.11 -28.42 -23.92
N ALA A 101 -1.38 -29.03 -22.98
CA ALA A 101 -0.11 -29.68 -23.22
C ALA A 101 -0.24 -31.19 -23.03
N ARG A 102 0.52 -31.96 -23.80
CA ARG A 102 0.67 -33.42 -23.60
C ARG A 102 1.83 -33.68 -22.65
N GLY A 103 1.72 -34.71 -21.82
CA GLY A 103 2.80 -35.14 -20.92
C GLY A 103 2.28 -35.51 -19.53
N ILE A 104 3.18 -35.97 -18.67
CA ILE A 104 2.89 -36.23 -17.26
C ILE A 104 3.12 -34.91 -16.50
N PRO A 105 2.09 -34.35 -15.83
CA PRO A 105 2.25 -33.11 -15.08
C PRO A 105 3.24 -33.32 -13.92
N ARG A 106 4.29 -32.49 -13.87
CA ARG A 106 5.23 -32.46 -12.74
C ARG A 106 4.76 -31.39 -11.77
N VAL A 107 4.37 -31.79 -10.57
CA VAL A 107 4.05 -30.86 -9.48
C VAL A 107 5.32 -30.62 -8.68
N LEU A 108 5.86 -29.40 -8.77
CA LEU A 108 7.00 -28.99 -7.95
C LEU A 108 6.55 -28.82 -6.48
N PRO A 109 7.41 -29.13 -5.50
CA PRO A 109 7.08 -28.89 -4.09
C PRO A 109 6.94 -27.38 -3.83
N LEU A 110 5.99 -27.01 -2.98
CA LEU A 110 5.84 -25.62 -2.55
C LEU A 110 7.09 -25.16 -1.79
N PRO A 111 7.46 -23.85 -1.87
CA PRO A 111 8.54 -23.29 -1.08
C PRO A 111 8.32 -23.53 0.42
N LYS A 112 9.37 -23.96 1.12
CA LYS A 112 9.35 -24.12 2.57
C LYS A 112 9.92 -22.88 3.25
N PRO A 113 9.33 -22.41 4.35
CA PRO A 113 9.92 -21.33 5.14
C PRO A 113 11.24 -21.81 5.76
N GLN A 114 12.24 -20.94 5.83
CA GLN A 114 13.54 -21.23 6.43
C GLN A 114 13.45 -21.08 7.95
N ILE A 115 12.98 -22.13 8.64
CA ILE A 115 12.72 -22.13 10.08
C ILE A 115 13.29 -23.44 10.66
N PRO A 116 13.85 -23.43 11.89
CA PRO A 116 14.31 -24.65 12.53
C PRO A 116 13.20 -25.71 12.68
N ASP A 117 13.57 -26.97 12.46
CA ASP A 117 12.64 -28.09 12.61
C ASP A 117 12.15 -28.20 14.07
N GLY A 118 10.83 -28.36 14.25
CA GLY A 118 10.21 -28.51 15.56
C GLY A 118 9.86 -27.20 16.28
N SER A 119 10.12 -26.04 15.68
CA SER A 119 9.71 -24.75 16.23
C SER A 119 8.18 -24.65 16.35
N VAL A 120 7.66 -24.23 17.51
CA VAL A 120 6.23 -24.05 17.74
C VAL A 120 5.90 -22.55 17.73
N PRO A 121 5.22 -22.03 16.68
CA PRO A 121 4.87 -20.62 16.61
C PRO A 121 3.66 -20.29 17.48
N LYS A 122 3.58 -19.02 17.88
CA LYS A 122 2.37 -18.41 18.41
C LYS A 122 1.53 -17.84 17.26
N TRP A 123 0.22 -18.05 17.33
CA TRP A 123 -0.72 -17.51 16.35
C TRP A 123 -1.32 -16.19 16.83
N HIS A 124 -1.22 -15.15 16.02
CA HIS A 124 -1.87 -13.86 16.25
C HIS A 124 -3.13 -13.73 15.39
N TRP A 125 -4.29 -13.58 16.05
CA TRP A 125 -5.58 -13.45 15.38
C TRP A 125 -5.82 -12.03 14.89
N LYS A 126 -5.70 -11.82 13.58
CA LYS A 126 -6.08 -10.57 12.93
C LYS A 126 -7.57 -10.56 12.60
N SER A 127 -8.24 -9.46 12.91
CA SER A 127 -9.65 -9.27 12.58
C SER A 127 -9.95 -7.80 12.29
N TRP A 128 -11.01 -7.55 11.53
CA TRP A 128 -11.51 -6.19 11.25
C TRP A 128 -12.11 -5.49 12.49
N HIS A 129 -12.25 -6.19 13.62
CA HIS A 129 -12.62 -5.57 14.89
C HIS A 129 -11.47 -4.75 15.48
N MET A 130 -10.22 -5.03 15.07
CA MET A 130 -9.06 -4.20 15.42
C MET A 130 -9.00 -2.98 14.49
N PRO A 131 -8.70 -1.77 15.01
CA PRO A 131 -8.59 -0.60 14.17
C PRO A 131 -7.38 -0.71 13.25
N TYR A 132 -7.53 -0.36 11.96
CA TYR A 132 -6.46 -0.46 10.95
C TYR A 132 -5.15 0.25 11.33
N ASN A 133 -5.27 1.31 12.14
CA ASN A 133 -4.13 2.08 12.63
C ASN A 133 -3.41 1.41 13.80
N SER A 134 -3.92 0.30 14.35
CA SER A 134 -3.22 -0.47 15.38
C SER A 134 -2.01 -1.17 14.77
N VAL A 135 -0.91 -1.18 15.53
CA VAL A 135 0.31 -1.94 15.22
C VAL A 135 0.00 -3.44 15.08
N ASP A 136 -1.00 -3.97 15.79
CA ASP A 136 -1.37 -5.40 15.77
C ASP A 136 -1.66 -5.94 14.36
N ILE A 137 -2.27 -5.12 13.49
CA ILE A 137 -2.60 -5.52 12.13
C ILE A 137 -1.34 -5.70 11.27
N TRP A 138 -0.28 -4.97 11.60
CA TRP A 138 1.01 -5.01 10.90
C TRP A 138 1.97 -6.08 11.45
N ARG A 139 1.61 -6.72 12.56
CA ARG A 139 2.37 -7.84 13.15
C ARG A 139 2.36 -9.07 12.24
N ARG A 140 3.26 -10.01 12.52
CA ARG A 140 3.27 -11.32 11.87
C ARG A 140 2.08 -12.13 12.40
N GLU A 141 1.41 -12.89 11.53
CA GLU A 141 0.36 -13.81 11.98
C GLU A 141 0.94 -15.03 12.71
N LEU A 142 2.05 -15.55 12.18
CA LEU A 142 2.85 -16.60 12.80
C LEU A 142 4.10 -16.00 13.42
N GLU A 143 4.15 -16.05 14.75
CA GLU A 143 5.26 -15.54 15.55
C GLU A 143 6.11 -16.70 16.07
N TYR A 144 7.29 -16.88 15.50
CA TYR A 144 8.24 -17.91 15.94
C TYR A 144 9.17 -17.35 17.03
N PRO A 145 9.54 -18.14 18.04
CA PRO A 145 10.41 -17.69 19.13
C PRO A 145 11.80 -17.29 18.62
N GLU A 146 12.30 -17.91 17.55
CA GLU A 146 13.61 -17.62 16.95
C GLU A 146 13.64 -16.24 16.25
N HIS A 147 12.48 -15.67 15.94
CA HIS A 147 12.36 -14.33 15.36
C HIS A 147 12.30 -13.22 16.41
N ILE A 148 12.26 -13.56 17.70
CA ILE A 148 12.26 -12.58 18.79
C ILE A 148 13.70 -12.03 18.92
N PRO A 149 13.91 -10.71 18.86
CA PRO A 149 15.25 -10.13 18.85
C PRO A 149 15.87 -10.15 20.26
N SER A 150 16.43 -11.31 20.65
CA SER A 150 17.06 -11.51 21.96
C SER A 150 18.25 -10.57 22.23
N HIS A 151 18.97 -10.17 21.18
CA HIS A 151 20.11 -9.24 21.27
C HIS A 151 19.71 -7.81 21.67
N LEU A 152 18.46 -7.40 21.46
CA LEU A 152 17.95 -6.11 21.93
C LEU A 152 17.50 -6.18 23.41
N GLY A 153 17.60 -7.35 24.02
CA GLY A 153 17.31 -7.63 25.42
C GLY A 153 16.19 -8.65 25.62
N GLU A 154 16.16 -9.30 26.79
CA GLU A 154 15.12 -10.27 27.19
C GLU A 154 13.72 -9.64 27.34
N LYS A 155 13.61 -8.33 27.20
CA LYS A 155 12.35 -7.58 27.37
C LYS A 155 11.34 -7.84 26.24
N TYR A 156 11.79 -8.31 25.08
CA TYR A 156 10.92 -8.53 23.93
C TYR A 156 10.09 -9.81 24.08
N SER A 157 8.78 -9.65 24.17
CA SER A 157 7.80 -10.75 24.29
C SER A 157 7.37 -11.37 22.96
N ARG A 158 7.66 -10.69 21.84
CA ARG A 158 7.23 -11.07 20.49
C ARG A 158 8.19 -10.53 19.42
N PRO A 159 8.18 -11.07 18.19
CA PRO A 159 8.89 -10.46 17.07
C PRO A 159 8.32 -9.08 16.70
N LEU A 160 9.17 -8.26 16.07
CA LEU A 160 8.78 -6.97 15.51
C LEU A 160 7.92 -7.14 14.25
N CYS A 161 7.17 -6.10 13.90
CA CYS A 161 6.38 -6.02 12.68
C CYS A 161 7.26 -6.10 11.43
N VAL A 162 6.75 -6.75 10.39
CA VAL A 162 7.44 -6.87 9.09
C VAL A 162 6.94 -5.81 8.10
N LEU A 163 5.72 -5.31 8.31
CA LEU A 163 5.12 -4.28 7.49
C LEU A 163 5.00 -2.98 8.28
N SER A 164 5.11 -1.87 7.58
CA SER A 164 4.86 -0.53 8.08
C SER A 164 3.73 0.14 7.27
N PRO A 165 2.98 1.07 7.87
CA PRO A 165 1.94 1.80 7.18
C PRO A 165 2.55 2.71 6.11
N LYS A 166 2.02 2.64 4.88
CA LYS A 166 2.42 3.52 3.77
C LYS A 166 1.63 4.84 3.82
N ILE A 167 1.87 5.63 4.86
CA ILE A 167 1.19 6.92 5.09
C ILE A 167 2.17 8.06 4.80
N LYS A 168 1.70 9.08 4.08
CA LYS A 168 2.41 10.35 3.96
C LYS A 168 2.04 11.24 5.14
N TYR A 169 3.00 11.52 6.02
CA TYR A 169 2.78 12.31 7.22
C TYR A 169 2.94 13.80 6.92
N ASN A 170 1.92 14.59 7.28
CA ASN A 170 1.94 16.05 7.16
C ASN A 170 1.99 16.76 8.53
N GLN A 171 1.82 16.02 9.61
CA GLN A 171 1.83 16.53 10.99
C GLN A 171 2.58 15.56 11.90
N LEU A 172 3.27 16.12 12.90
CA LEU A 172 4.01 15.35 13.89
C LEU A 172 3.06 14.92 15.03
N GLN A 173 3.17 13.67 15.49
CA GLN A 173 2.42 13.15 16.63
C GLN A 173 3.36 12.88 17.80
N GLY A 174 3.11 13.51 18.95
CA GLY A 174 4.03 13.51 20.10
C GLY A 174 3.79 12.39 21.10
N ARG A 175 2.92 11.42 20.81
CA ARG A 175 2.48 10.42 21.81
C ARG A 175 3.62 9.61 22.43
N PHE A 176 4.63 9.27 21.62
CA PHE A 176 5.80 8.49 22.05
C PHE A 176 7.07 9.34 22.19
N LEU A 177 6.93 10.64 21.99
CA LEU A 177 8.02 11.60 22.07
C LEU A 177 8.24 11.99 23.53
N LYS A 178 9.48 11.87 24.03
CA LYS A 178 9.86 12.39 25.34
C LYS A 178 10.32 13.84 25.20
N GLU A 179 11.26 14.10 24.30
CA GLU A 179 11.80 15.43 24.04
C GLU A 179 12.39 15.51 22.62
N LEU A 180 12.16 16.64 21.95
CA LEU A 180 12.66 17.01 20.63
C LEU A 180 13.56 18.24 20.78
N ARG A 181 14.86 18.08 20.58
CA ARG A 181 15.84 19.18 20.59
C ARG A 181 16.24 19.52 19.18
N ILE A 182 16.12 20.80 18.83
CA ILE A 182 16.57 21.34 17.54
C ILE A 182 17.65 22.36 17.84
N THR A 183 18.88 22.03 17.46
CA THR A 183 20.04 22.90 17.61
C THR A 183 20.32 23.60 16.29
N VAL A 184 20.38 24.92 16.30
CA VAL A 184 20.56 25.75 15.10
C VAL A 184 21.58 26.85 15.37
N CYS A 185 22.40 27.21 14.39
CA CYS A 185 23.36 28.32 14.54
C CYS A 185 22.87 29.62 13.88
N PRO A 186 22.64 30.72 14.63
CA PRO A 186 22.19 32.00 14.06
C PRO A 186 23.12 32.58 13.00
N PHE A 187 24.44 32.41 13.16
CA PHE A 187 25.44 32.98 12.25
C PHE A 187 25.42 32.30 10.88
N VAL A 188 25.17 31.00 10.83
CA VAL A 188 25.10 30.20 9.60
C VAL A 188 23.83 30.53 8.79
N PHE A 189 22.79 31.05 9.44
CA PHE A 189 21.56 31.49 8.77
C PHE A 189 21.81 32.67 7.82
N GLY A 190 22.66 33.63 8.20
CA GLY A 190 23.01 34.79 7.37
C GLY A 190 23.75 34.43 6.08
N TYR A 191 24.42 33.27 6.06
CA TYR A 191 25.11 32.74 4.88
C TYR A 191 24.16 32.10 3.85
N GLY A 192 22.88 31.92 4.19
CA GLY A 192 21.89 31.29 3.31
C GLY A 192 21.98 29.76 3.27
N ASN A 193 22.49 29.12 4.32
CA ASN A 193 22.58 27.66 4.38
C ASN A 193 21.18 27.00 4.33
N THR A 194 20.97 26.14 3.34
CA THR A 194 19.70 25.42 3.11
C THR A 194 19.34 24.48 4.27
N LEU A 195 20.33 23.85 4.90
CA LEU A 195 20.13 22.97 6.07
C LEU A 195 19.61 23.73 7.28
N GLN A 196 20.12 24.95 7.48
CA GLN A 196 19.68 25.81 8.57
C GLN A 196 18.22 26.22 8.37
N LYS A 197 17.86 26.63 7.15
CA LYS A 197 16.47 26.92 6.78
C LYS A 197 15.58 25.71 7.04
N LEU A 198 16.00 24.54 6.60
CA LEU A 198 15.26 23.30 6.77
C LEU A 198 15.03 22.94 8.25
N ALA A 199 16.04 23.06 9.12
CA ALA A 199 15.87 22.82 10.56
C ALA A 199 14.88 23.83 11.19
N THR A 200 14.94 25.10 10.78
CA THR A 200 13.98 26.12 11.25
C THR A 200 12.56 25.89 10.71
N ASP A 201 12.41 25.45 9.47
CA ASP A 201 11.11 25.14 8.88
C ASP A 201 10.50 23.88 9.51
N PHE A 202 11.31 22.87 9.82
CA PHE A 202 10.88 21.72 10.60
C PHE A 202 10.41 22.13 12.01
N TYR A 203 11.13 23.01 12.70
CA TYR A 203 10.68 23.56 13.98
C TYR A 203 9.32 24.28 13.87
N LYS A 204 9.10 25.07 12.81
CA LYS A 204 7.79 25.70 12.55
C LYS A 204 6.68 24.66 12.35
N VAL A 205 6.94 23.60 11.59
CA VAL A 205 5.99 22.49 11.39
C VAL A 205 5.67 21.79 12.71
N CYS A 206 6.67 21.57 13.57
CA CYS A 206 6.45 20.92 14.87
C CYS A 206 5.63 21.79 15.82
N THR A 207 5.90 23.10 15.85
CA THR A 207 5.19 24.05 16.71
C THR A 207 3.78 24.40 16.24
N SER A 208 3.47 24.19 14.95
CA SER A 208 2.13 24.40 14.39
C SER A 208 1.17 23.24 14.68
N CYS A 209 1.67 22.06 15.06
CA CYS A 209 0.88 20.88 15.42
C CYS A 209 0.16 21.08 16.77
N LYS A 210 -0.91 21.89 16.79
CA LYS A 210 -1.75 22.13 17.97
C LYS A 210 -2.41 20.83 18.42
N ASN A 211 -2.38 20.56 19.73
CA ASN A 211 -3.02 19.42 20.42
C ASN A 211 -2.39 18.04 20.19
N LEU A 212 -1.42 17.90 19.27
CA LEU A 212 -0.75 16.62 19.00
C LEU A 212 0.57 16.46 19.76
N ILE A 213 1.13 17.57 20.24
CA ILE A 213 2.43 17.64 20.91
C ILE A 213 2.37 18.70 22.00
N ASP A 214 2.92 18.37 23.17
CA ASP A 214 3.13 19.35 24.21
C ASP A 214 4.31 20.24 23.85
N LYS A 215 4.08 21.57 23.82
CA LYS A 215 5.14 22.55 23.52
C LYS A 215 6.36 22.42 24.44
N LYS A 216 6.20 21.86 25.63
CA LYS A 216 7.29 21.58 26.59
C LYS A 216 8.26 20.50 26.09
N GLN A 217 7.80 19.61 25.22
CA GLN A 217 8.62 18.55 24.63
C GLN A 217 9.53 19.11 23.51
N ILE A 218 9.19 20.25 22.91
CA ILE A 218 9.96 20.84 21.82
C ILE A 218 10.89 21.92 22.38
N GLN A 219 12.19 21.76 22.17
CA GLN A 219 13.22 22.72 22.58
C GLN A 219 14.02 23.20 21.37
N LEU A 220 14.18 24.51 21.27
CA LEU A 220 15.05 25.16 20.30
C LEU A 220 16.30 25.68 21.01
N MET A 221 17.45 25.17 20.59
CA MET A 221 18.75 25.52 21.14
C MET A 221 19.58 26.28 20.10
N TYR A 222 20.24 27.34 20.54
CA TYR A 222 21.17 28.09 19.68
C TYR A 222 22.60 27.66 19.96
N SER A 223 23.30 27.20 18.91
CA SER A 223 24.73 26.89 18.99
C SER A 223 25.57 28.13 18.73
N LEU A 224 26.46 28.45 19.66
CA LEU A 224 27.44 29.53 19.54
C LEU A 224 28.69 29.11 18.74
N GLU A 225 28.92 27.80 18.58
CA GLU A 225 30.15 27.22 18.03
C GLU A 225 30.15 27.09 16.48
N GLN A 226 29.28 27.80 15.77
CA GLN A 226 29.11 27.68 14.31
C GLN A 226 28.93 26.24 13.81
N SER A 227 28.34 25.38 14.63
CA SER A 227 28.05 23.99 14.26
C SER A 227 26.94 23.89 13.23
N LEU A 228 26.95 22.81 12.44
CA LEU A 228 25.81 22.45 11.60
C LEU A 228 24.54 22.25 12.45
N PRO A 229 23.34 22.48 11.89
CA PRO A 229 22.11 22.23 12.61
C PRO A 229 21.96 20.74 12.91
N ILE A 230 21.41 20.41 14.08
CA ILE A 230 21.19 19.04 14.53
C ILE A 230 19.76 18.93 15.09
N ILE A 231 19.06 17.87 14.71
CA ILE A 231 17.77 17.49 15.28
C ILE A 231 18.00 16.21 16.09
N GLU A 232 17.60 16.23 17.35
CA GLU A 232 17.69 15.08 18.25
C GLU A 232 16.32 14.78 18.84
N ILE A 233 15.94 13.52 18.76
CA ILE A 233 14.64 13.04 19.20
C ILE A 233 14.88 11.98 20.25
N THR A 234 14.43 12.25 21.47
CA THR A 234 14.45 11.28 22.56
C THR A 234 13.04 10.71 22.70
N TRP A 235 12.96 9.39 22.67
CA TRP A 235 11.70 8.66 22.82
C TRP A 235 11.44 8.27 24.27
N VAL A 236 10.27 7.71 24.57
CA VAL A 236 9.89 7.27 25.92
C VAL A 236 10.81 6.16 26.47
N ASP A 237 11.42 5.35 25.60
CA ASP A 237 12.42 4.32 25.97
C ASP A 237 13.85 4.86 26.11
N ASP A 238 14.02 6.18 26.14
CA ASP A 238 15.32 6.87 26.19
C ASP A 238 16.22 6.64 24.97
N THR A 239 15.71 5.98 23.91
CA THR A 239 16.45 5.88 22.66
C THR A 239 16.49 7.23 21.96
N ILE A 240 17.64 7.54 21.35
CA ILE A 240 17.88 8.80 20.65
C ILE A 240 17.92 8.52 19.15
N TYR A 241 17.08 9.23 18.40
CA TYR A 241 17.11 9.26 16.95
C TYR A 241 17.56 10.63 16.45
N ARG A 242 18.46 10.64 15.46
CA ARG A 242 18.96 11.85 14.80
C ARG A 242 18.67 11.73 13.30
N PRO A 243 17.61 12.36 12.77
CA PRO A 243 17.36 12.31 11.34
C PRO A 243 18.51 12.99 10.57
N PRO A 244 19.05 12.37 9.51
CA PRO A 244 20.13 12.96 8.74
C PRO A 244 19.61 14.20 7.98
N LEU A 245 20.28 15.34 8.18
CA LEU A 245 19.97 16.57 7.45
C LEU A 245 20.85 16.61 6.19
N LEU A 246 20.22 16.44 5.04
CA LEU A 246 20.90 16.42 3.74
C LEU A 246 20.46 17.60 2.89
N GLU A 247 21.37 18.11 2.07
CA GLU A 247 21.04 19.17 1.12
C GLU A 247 19.97 18.70 0.13
N GLY A 248 19.00 19.56 -0.17
CA GLY A 248 17.86 19.23 -1.04
C GLY A 248 16.69 18.53 -0.35
N SER A 249 16.83 18.14 0.93
CA SER A 249 15.68 17.65 1.71
C SER A 249 14.71 18.79 2.06
N SER A 250 13.44 18.45 2.27
CA SER A 250 12.42 19.36 2.78
C SER A 250 12.09 19.05 4.24
N ALA A 251 11.49 20.02 4.93
CA ALA A 251 10.99 19.82 6.29
C ALA A 251 9.96 18.66 6.38
N TYR A 252 9.20 18.41 5.32
CA TYR A 252 8.24 17.30 5.25
C TYR A 252 8.92 15.94 5.06
N ASP A 253 10.08 15.89 4.39
CA ASP A 253 10.83 14.63 4.26
C ASP A 253 11.42 14.22 5.61
N ILE A 254 11.92 15.19 6.38
CA ILE A 254 12.36 14.93 7.75
C ILE A 254 11.18 14.51 8.63
N LEU A 255 10.04 15.19 8.50
CA LEU A 255 8.83 14.80 9.21
C LEU A 255 8.44 13.35 8.90
N GLN A 256 8.53 12.94 7.63
CA GLN A 256 8.28 11.57 7.22
C GLN A 256 9.22 10.60 7.94
N PHE A 257 10.53 10.86 7.95
CA PHE A 257 11.49 10.01 8.68
C PHE A 257 11.20 9.93 10.18
N VAL A 258 10.89 11.06 10.81
CA VAL A 258 10.59 11.11 12.24
C VAL A 258 9.31 10.33 12.55
N MET A 259 8.29 10.43 11.71
CA MET A 259 7.03 9.73 11.90
C MET A 259 7.15 8.23 11.63
N GLU A 260 7.93 7.82 10.62
CA GLU A 260 8.23 6.41 10.37
C GLU A 260 8.98 5.79 11.55
N GLU A 261 10.00 6.48 12.07
CA GLU A 261 10.70 6.05 13.28
C GLU A 261 9.78 6.01 14.51
N SER A 262 8.84 6.95 14.64
CA SER A 262 7.87 6.93 15.74
C SER A 262 7.00 5.66 15.72
N PHE A 263 6.65 5.15 14.53
CA PHE A 263 5.92 3.90 14.38
C PHE A 263 6.78 2.68 14.77
N LEU A 264 8.06 2.67 14.38
CA LEU A 264 9.00 1.62 14.77
C LEU A 264 9.23 1.60 16.29
N VAL A 265 9.35 2.76 16.92
CA VAL A 265 9.44 2.92 18.37
C VAL A 265 8.16 2.39 19.04
N GLN A 266 6.98 2.75 18.53
CA GLN A 266 5.72 2.23 19.04
C GLN A 266 5.68 0.70 19.00
N ASP A 267 6.12 0.08 17.90
CA ASP A 267 6.20 -1.38 17.79
C ASP A 267 7.19 -1.98 18.79
N ARG A 268 8.37 -1.38 18.97
CA ARG A 268 9.37 -1.80 19.97
C ARG A 268 8.81 -1.74 21.38
N LEU A 269 8.19 -0.62 21.77
CA LEU A 269 7.60 -0.43 23.09
C LEU A 269 6.51 -1.48 23.39
N GLN A 270 5.63 -1.75 22.41
CA GLN A 270 4.61 -2.78 22.55
C GLN A 270 5.20 -4.18 22.62
N ALA A 271 6.24 -4.47 21.84
CA ALA A 271 6.91 -5.76 21.91
C ALA A 271 7.61 -5.98 23.26
N GLN A 272 8.11 -4.90 23.88
CA GLN A 272 8.63 -4.88 25.25
C GLN A 272 7.54 -4.92 26.34
N SER A 273 6.26 -4.97 25.95
CA SER A 273 5.11 -4.91 26.88
C SER A 273 5.11 -3.66 27.79
N ILE A 274 5.76 -2.58 27.36
CA ILE A 274 5.67 -1.29 28.03
C ILE A 274 4.28 -0.74 27.74
N LYS A 275 3.50 -0.46 28.80
CA LYS A 275 2.19 0.18 28.67
C LYS A 275 2.39 1.53 28.01
N LEU A 276 1.96 1.63 26.76
CA LEU A 276 1.90 2.91 26.07
C LEU A 276 0.92 3.82 26.82
N PRO A 277 1.20 5.13 26.95
CA PRO A 277 0.26 6.06 27.56
C PRO A 277 -1.09 5.92 26.86
N GLU A 278 -2.13 5.59 27.64
CA GLU A 278 -3.51 5.52 27.17
C GLU A 278 -3.97 6.93 26.82
N GLY A 279 -3.99 7.22 25.54
CA GLY A 279 -4.71 8.35 24.98
C GLY A 279 -5.63 7.82 23.90
N GLU A 280 -6.83 8.37 23.83
CA GLU A 280 -7.59 8.39 22.57
C GLU A 280 -6.60 8.79 21.46
N TYR A 281 -6.72 8.18 20.28
CA TYR A 281 -6.03 8.72 19.11
C TYR A 281 -6.32 10.22 19.13
N PRO A 282 -5.31 11.09 19.28
CA PRO A 282 -5.56 12.51 19.43
C PRO A 282 -6.33 12.89 18.18
N ASP A 283 -7.54 13.46 18.36
CA ASP A 283 -8.52 13.75 17.32
C ASP A 283 -7.81 14.03 15.98
N LEU A 284 -7.60 12.98 15.19
CA LEU A 284 -6.99 13.10 13.86
C LEU A 284 -7.93 13.90 12.95
N GLY A 285 -9.17 14.08 13.41
CA GLY A 285 -10.15 15.05 12.96
C GLY A 285 -10.36 16.19 13.95
N SER A 286 -9.31 16.86 14.44
CA SER A 286 -9.50 18.19 15.03
C SER A 286 -10.38 18.98 14.07
N TRP A 287 -11.40 19.68 14.56
CA TRP A 287 -12.34 20.39 13.69
C TRP A 287 -11.63 21.26 12.64
N ASN A 288 -10.44 21.77 12.96
CA ASN A 288 -9.57 22.52 12.06
C ASN A 288 -9.08 21.70 10.84
N SER A 289 -8.63 20.45 11.02
CA SER A 289 -8.20 19.62 9.88
C SER A 289 -9.38 19.25 8.97
N ILE A 290 -10.56 19.03 9.56
CA ILE A 290 -11.81 18.80 8.80
C ILE A 290 -12.22 20.06 8.03
N LEU A 291 -12.08 21.24 8.64
CA LEU A 291 -12.37 22.53 8.00
C LEU A 291 -11.40 22.78 6.83
N GLU A 292 -10.10 22.60 7.03
CA GLU A 292 -9.08 22.70 5.98
C GLU A 292 -9.37 21.72 4.83
N TYR A 293 -9.73 20.48 5.15
CA TYR A 293 -10.14 19.51 4.15
C TYR A 293 -11.37 19.98 3.36
N LYS A 294 -12.43 20.45 4.04
CA LYS A 294 -13.64 20.97 3.38
C LYS A 294 -13.34 22.17 2.49
N LEU A 295 -12.50 23.09 2.94
CA LEU A 295 -12.08 24.27 2.17
C LEU A 295 -11.28 23.86 0.94
N SER A 296 -10.29 22.96 1.09
CA SER A 296 -9.50 22.46 -0.04
C SER A 296 -10.36 21.72 -1.07
N LYS A 297 -11.38 20.99 -0.63
CA LYS A 297 -12.34 20.30 -1.50
C LYS A 297 -13.22 21.30 -2.27
N LYS A 298 -13.71 22.35 -1.62
CA LYS A 298 -14.47 23.43 -2.28
C LYS A 298 -13.63 24.13 -3.34
N ALA A 299 -12.42 24.54 -3.01
CA ALA A 299 -11.51 25.18 -3.96
C ALA A 299 -11.22 24.30 -5.19
N LYS A 300 -11.02 22.99 -5.00
CA LYS A 300 -10.85 22.05 -6.14
C LYS A 300 -12.09 21.93 -7.01
N LEU A 301 -13.29 21.98 -6.41
CA LEU A 301 -14.54 21.93 -7.16
C LEU A 301 -14.73 23.20 -8.00
N GLU A 302 -14.45 24.38 -7.42
CA GLU A 302 -14.50 25.67 -8.11
C GLU A 302 -13.53 25.71 -9.31
N ILE A 303 -12.29 25.27 -9.11
CA ILE A 303 -11.30 25.18 -10.21
C ILE A 303 -11.77 24.21 -11.31
N SER A 304 -12.32 23.04 -10.95
CA SER A 304 -12.82 22.08 -11.93
C SER A 304 -14.02 22.58 -12.73
N GLN A 305 -14.86 23.42 -12.11
CA GLN A 305 -15.99 24.07 -12.76
C GLN A 305 -15.51 25.15 -13.73
N GLU A 306 -14.56 25.99 -13.32
CA GLU A 306 -13.94 26.98 -14.19
C GLU A 306 -13.21 26.34 -15.39
N GLU A 307 -12.52 25.22 -15.19
CA GLU A 307 -11.87 24.47 -16.27
C GLU A 307 -12.88 23.84 -17.22
N ALA A 308 -14.00 23.31 -16.71
CA ALA A 308 -15.09 22.78 -17.53
C ALA A 308 -15.76 23.88 -18.37
N GLU A 309 -16.04 25.05 -17.77
CA GLU A 309 -16.59 26.20 -18.47
C GLU A 309 -15.65 26.74 -19.56
N LYS A 310 -14.34 26.79 -19.28
CA LYS A 310 -13.31 27.16 -20.27
C LYS A 310 -13.22 26.13 -21.40
N ALA A 311 -13.32 24.84 -21.10
CA ALA A 311 -13.29 23.77 -22.10
C ALA A 311 -14.54 23.78 -23.00
N ASP A 312 -15.71 24.07 -22.44
CA ASP A 312 -16.95 24.17 -23.21
C ASP A 312 -17.01 25.46 -24.05
N ALA A 313 -16.49 26.58 -23.54
CA ALA A 313 -16.28 27.79 -24.32
C ALA A 313 -15.28 27.58 -25.48
N ALA A 314 -14.24 26.75 -25.29
CA ALA A 314 -13.28 26.40 -26.34
C ALA A 314 -13.88 25.48 -27.41
N LYS A 315 -14.80 24.58 -27.05
CA LYS A 315 -15.53 23.72 -28.01
C LYS A 315 -16.51 24.52 -28.87
N GLN A 316 -17.15 25.55 -28.33
CA GLN A 316 -18.06 26.42 -29.08
C GLN A 316 -17.32 27.34 -30.08
N LYS A 317 -16.02 27.59 -29.90
CA LYS A 317 -15.19 28.41 -30.80
C LYS A 317 -14.52 27.64 -31.95
N LYS A 318 -14.64 26.31 -32.03
CA LYS A 318 -14.17 25.58 -33.22
C LYS A 318 -15.17 25.81 -34.38
N PRO A 319 -14.79 26.45 -35.49
CA PRO A 319 -15.67 26.53 -36.65
C PRO A 319 -15.95 25.11 -37.13
N ARG A 320 -17.24 24.82 -37.37
CA ARG A 320 -17.64 23.60 -38.07
C ARG A 320 -17.08 23.71 -39.49
N GLY A 321 -15.94 23.06 -39.72
CA GLY A 321 -15.40 22.80 -41.05
C GLY A 321 -16.14 21.67 -41.71
#